data_AF-A0A7S0V8W8-F1
#
_entry.id   AF-A0A7S0V8W8-F1
#
_cell.length_a   1.000
_cell.length_b   1.000
_cell.length_c   1.000
_cell.angle_alpha   90.00
_cell.angle_beta   90.00
_cell.angle_gamma   90.00
#
_symmetry.space_group_name_H-M   'P 1'
#
loop_
_entity.id
_entity.type
_entity.pdbx_description
1 polymer ?
#
loop_
_entity_poly.entity_id
_entity_poly.type
_entity_poly.pdbx_seq_one_letter_code
_entity_poly.pdbx_strand_id
1 'polypeptide(L)'
;RVTTLDDGCSAMVPADLTLLATSAEDGSCFLETANLDGETNLKLRHAPEVAHKALTATSVSSSDGARVAEPLLAKMRDLSATIICSLPDAMIYDFNARMVFEGKDVPL
;
A
#
# COMPACT_ATOMS: atom_id res chain seq x y z
N ARG A 1 1.95 4.22 10.40
CA ARG A 1 0.74 5.00 10.72
C ARG A 1 0.06 5.40 9.41
N VAL A 2 -1.08 4.78 9.08
CA VAL A 2 -1.89 5.21 7.93
C VAL A 2 -2.70 6.41 8.43
N THR A 3 -2.29 7.61 8.06
CA THR A 3 -3.01 8.83 8.45
C THR A 3 -4.14 9.01 7.44
N THR A 4 -5.34 8.54 7.77
CA THR A 4 -6.56 9.16 7.24
C THR A 4 -6.56 10.61 7.74
N LEU A 5 -7.03 11.56 6.92
CA LEU A 5 -7.02 13.00 7.22
C LEU A 5 -7.42 13.29 8.68
N ASP A 6 -6.91 14.38 9.28
CA ASP A 6 -7.13 14.81 10.68
C ASP A 6 -8.61 15.08 11.04
N ASP A 7 -9.48 14.09 10.90
CA ASP A 7 -10.92 14.12 11.17
C ASP A 7 -11.26 13.61 12.59
N GLY A 8 -10.24 13.37 13.41
CA GLY A 8 -10.40 12.85 14.76
C GLY A 8 -10.73 11.35 14.81
N CYS A 9 -10.71 10.64 13.68
CA CYS A 9 -10.81 9.18 13.66
C CYS A 9 -9.45 8.54 13.97
N SER A 10 -9.44 7.45 14.75
CA SER A 10 -8.22 6.69 15.02
C SER A 10 -7.57 6.27 13.70
N ALA A 11 -6.25 6.33 13.60
CA ALA A 11 -5.44 5.94 12.42
C ALA A 11 -5.44 4.43 12.13
N MET A 12 -6.53 3.74 12.46
CA MET A 12 -6.78 2.34 12.14
C MET A 12 -7.28 2.21 10.72
N VAL A 13 -6.73 1.23 10.01
CA VAL A 13 -7.24 0.82 8.70
C VAL A 13 -8.61 0.15 8.88
N PRO A 14 -9.61 0.47 8.04
CA PRO A 14 -10.99 0.02 8.25
C PRO A 14 -11.28 -1.41 7.79
N ALA A 15 -10.32 -2.05 7.10
CA ALA A 15 -10.43 -3.38 6.53
C ALA A 15 -9.04 -3.97 6.27
N ASP A 16 -8.99 -5.24 5.89
CA ASP A 16 -7.79 -5.87 5.34
C ASP A 16 -7.48 -5.25 3.97
N LEU A 17 -6.26 -4.72 3.81
CA LEU A 17 -5.82 -4.03 2.59
C LEU A 17 -4.54 -4.66 2.05
N THR A 18 -4.46 -4.73 0.72
CA THR A 18 -3.20 -5.01 0.02
C THR A 18 -2.48 -3.70 -0.32
N LEU A 19 -1.21 -3.61 0.06
CA LEU A 19 -0.39 -2.44 -0.21
C LEU A 19 0.02 -2.39 -1.69
N LEU A 20 -0.19 -1.25 -2.36
CA LEU A 20 0.16 -1.08 -3.79
C LEU A 20 1.31 -0.07 -4.00
N ALA A 21 1.35 0.98 -3.20
CA ALA A 21 2.38 2.01 -3.23
C ALA A 21 2.46 2.70 -1.87
N THR A 22 3.58 3.35 -1.59
CA THR A 22 3.78 4.19 -0.39
C THR A 22 4.33 5.55 -0.76
N SER A 23 4.41 6.47 0.21
CA SER A 23 5.11 7.74 0.04
C SER A 23 6.63 7.62 0.18
N ALA A 24 7.13 6.48 0.69
CA ALA A 24 8.56 6.24 0.78
C ALA A 24 9.10 5.84 -0.60
N GLU A 25 10.29 6.33 -0.94
CA GLU A 25 10.90 6.09 -2.25
C GLU A 25 11.11 4.58 -2.53
N ASP A 26 11.49 3.83 -1.51
CA ASP A 26 11.73 2.38 -1.55
C ASP A 26 10.45 1.53 -1.38
N GLY A 27 9.28 2.17 -1.31
CA GLY A 27 8.00 1.48 -1.11
C GLY A 27 7.80 0.93 0.30
N SER A 28 8.62 1.32 1.28
CA SER A 28 8.47 0.89 2.67
C SER A 28 7.30 1.58 3.40
N CYS A 29 6.73 0.90 4.39
CA CYS A 29 5.84 1.48 5.38
C CYS A 29 5.93 0.74 6.73
N PHE A 30 5.48 1.40 7.78
CA PHE A 30 5.45 0.83 9.13
C PHE A 30 4.01 0.69 9.62
N LEU A 31 3.67 -0.53 10.05
CA LEU A 31 2.38 -0.89 10.63
C LEU A 31 2.51 -1.17 12.12
N GLU A 32 1.49 -0.79 12.87
CA GLU A 32 1.33 -1.14 14.28
C GLU A 32 0.29 -2.26 14.38
N THR A 33 0.62 -3.35 15.07
CA THR A 33 -0.23 -4.55 15.16
C THR A 33 -0.67 -4.86 16.60
N ALA A 34 -0.47 -3.94 17.55
CA ALA A 34 -0.79 -4.15 18.96
C ALA A 34 -2.23 -4.63 19.20
N ASN A 35 -3.18 -4.20 18.36
CA ASN A 35 -4.59 -4.62 18.45
C ASN A 35 -4.86 -6.04 17.89
N LEU A 36 -3.93 -6.60 17.11
CA LEU A 36 -4.03 -7.94 16.51
C LEU A 36 -3.30 -9.00 17.33
N ASP A 37 -2.05 -8.71 17.75
CA ASP A 37 -1.17 -9.68 18.40
C ASP A 37 -0.59 -9.22 19.75
N GLY A 38 -0.91 -8.00 20.19
CA GLY A 38 -0.38 -7.44 21.44
C GLY A 38 1.07 -6.97 21.35
N GLU A 39 1.69 -7.01 20.17
CA GLU A 39 3.05 -6.54 19.99
C GLU A 39 3.12 -5.02 19.83
N THR A 40 4.05 -4.37 20.54
CA THR A 40 4.24 -2.91 20.49
C THR A 40 5.24 -2.45 19.42
N ASN A 41 5.92 -3.39 18.76
CA ASN A 41 6.92 -3.08 17.75
C ASN A 41 6.25 -2.74 16.42
N LEU A 42 6.82 -1.77 15.71
CA LEU A 42 6.40 -1.48 14.34
C LEU A 42 6.89 -2.58 13.40
N LYS A 43 5.99 -3.08 12.56
CA LYS A 43 6.28 -4.05 11.51
C LYS A 43 6.59 -3.30 10.21
N LEU A 44 7.80 -3.48 9.70
CA LEU A 44 8.19 -2.99 8.37
C LEU A 44 7.51 -3.85 7.30
N ARG A 45 6.86 -3.19 6.34
CA ARG A 45 6.26 -3.81 5.14
C ARG A 45 6.69 -3.05 3.91
N HIS A 46 6.68 -3.72 2.75
CA HIS A 46 7.00 -3.13 1.47
C HIS A 46 5.85 -3.31 0.49
N ALA A 47 5.56 -2.28 -0.29
CA ALA A 47 4.70 -2.41 -1.46
C ALA A 47 5.38 -3.28 -2.53
N PRO A 48 4.63 -4.05 -3.33
CA PRO A 48 5.21 -4.77 -4.46
C PRO A 48 5.90 -3.80 -5.40
N GLU A 49 7.18 -4.03 -5.67
CA GLU A 49 8.06 -3.08 -6.38
C GLU A 49 7.48 -2.65 -7.74
N VAL A 50 6.88 -3.58 -8.48
CA VAL A 50 6.28 -3.32 -9.79
C VAL A 50 5.13 -2.33 -9.69
N ALA A 51 4.21 -2.53 -8.74
CA ALA A 51 3.07 -1.64 -8.54
C ALA A 51 3.52 -0.29 -7.99
N HIS A 52 4.42 -0.29 -7.01
CA HIS A 52 4.95 0.93 -6.41
C HIS A 52 5.62 1.83 -7.44
N LYS A 53 6.53 1.26 -8.25
CA LYS A 53 7.18 2.01 -9.34
C LYS A 53 6.18 2.53 -10.36
N ALA A 54 5.25 1.70 -10.82
CA ALA A 54 4.25 2.13 -11.81
C ALA A 54 3.42 3.33 -11.30
N LEU A 55 3.00 3.28 -10.04
CA LEU A 55 2.15 4.30 -9.42
C LEU A 55 2.93 5.56 -9.02
N THR A 56 4.17 5.43 -8.54
CA THR A 56 4.96 6.55 -8.04
C THR A 56 5.89 7.19 -9.07
N ALA A 57 6.13 6.54 -10.21
CA ALA A 57 7.01 7.06 -11.27
C ALA A 57 6.44 8.32 -11.92
N THR A 58 6.55 9.45 -11.25
CA THR A 58 6.20 10.75 -11.81
C THR A 58 7.47 11.41 -12.31
N SER A 59 7.46 11.79 -13.58
CA SER A 59 8.45 12.66 -14.22
C SER A 59 8.45 14.03 -13.53
N VAL A 60 9.23 14.19 -12.45
CA VAL A 60 9.43 15.50 -11.83
C VAL A 60 10.41 16.31 -12.69
N SER A 61 9.87 17.16 -13.56
CA SER A 61 10.56 18.36 -14.06
C SER A 61 9.89 19.64 -13.56
N SER A 62 9.24 19.59 -12.39
CA SER A 62 8.56 20.75 -11.80
C SER A 62 9.27 21.12 -10.50
N SER A 63 9.99 22.24 -10.53
CA SER A 63 10.79 22.84 -9.46
C SER A 63 9.98 23.46 -8.32
N ASP A 64 8.65 23.37 -8.37
CA ASP A 64 7.77 23.93 -7.36
C ASP A 64 7.22 22.78 -6.51
N GLY A 65 7.37 22.88 -5.19
CA GLY A 65 7.05 21.85 -4.18
C GLY A 65 5.57 21.47 -4.05
N ALA A 66 4.85 21.38 -5.17
CA ALA A 66 3.51 20.82 -5.28
C ALA A 66 3.58 19.31 -4.95
N ARG A 67 2.70 18.90 -4.03
CA ARG A 67 2.64 17.58 -3.42
C ARG A 67 2.62 16.45 -4.46
N VAL A 68 3.39 15.40 -4.20
CA VAL A 68 3.47 14.10 -4.92
C VAL A 68 2.09 13.43 -5.18
N ALA A 69 1.01 13.93 -4.57
CA ALA A 69 -0.32 13.35 -4.61
C ALA A 69 -1.04 13.47 -5.97
N GLU A 70 -0.95 14.61 -6.67
CA GLU A 70 -1.68 14.83 -7.93
C GLU A 70 -1.34 13.82 -9.06
N PRO A 71 -0.07 13.54 -9.37
CA PRO A 71 0.27 12.58 -10.43
C PRO A 71 -0.08 11.13 -10.07
N LEU A 72 -0.11 10.78 -8.77
CA LEU A 72 -0.56 9.47 -8.30
C LEU A 72 -2.06 9.28 -8.54
N LEU A 73 -2.88 10.30 -8.23
CA LEU A 73 -4.33 10.26 -8.42
C LEU A 73 -4.72 10.05 -9.88
N ALA A 74 -4.00 10.67 -10.81
CA ALA A 74 -4.21 10.47 -12.24
C ALA A 74 -3.97 9.01 -12.67
N LYS A 75 -2.89 8.39 -12.18
CA LYS A 75 -2.56 6.99 -12.49
C LYS A 75 -3.47 5.98 -11.80
N MET A 76 -3.95 6.30 -10.59
CA MET A 76 -4.91 5.43 -9.88
C MET A 76 -6.23 5.30 -10.64
N ARG A 77 -6.64 6.30 -11.43
CA ARG A 77 -7.87 6.25 -12.22
C ARG A 77 -7.87 5.12 -13.26
N ASP A 78 -6.72 4.91 -13.90
CA ASP A 78 -6.57 3.92 -14.98
C ASP A 78 -5.94 2.60 -14.48
N LEU A 79 -5.76 2.48 -13.16
CA LEU A 79 -5.18 1.31 -12.53
C LEU A 79 -6.08 0.09 -12.69
N SER A 80 -5.54 -0.98 -13.30
CA SER A 80 -6.21 -2.27 -13.40
C SER A 80 -5.30 -3.35 -12.81
N ALA A 81 -5.77 -3.97 -11.72
CA ALA A 81 -5.11 -5.08 -11.06
C ALA A 81 -6.15 -6.10 -10.58
N THR A 82 -5.79 -7.38 -10.57
CA THR A 82 -6.62 -8.44 -9.99
C THR A 82 -5.84 -9.15 -8.91
N ILE A 83 -6.37 -9.16 -7.69
CA ILE A 83 -5.77 -9.90 -6.57
C ILE A 83 -6.51 -11.23 -6.43
N ILE A 84 -5.75 -12.30 -6.34
CA ILE A 84 -6.23 -13.67 -6.16
C ILE A 84 -5.61 -14.16 -4.87
N CYS A 85 -6.44 -14.34 -3.85
CA CYS A 85 -6.04 -14.70 -2.50
C CYS A 85 -6.85 -15.90 -1.98
N SER A 86 -6.39 -16.47 -0.86
CA SER A 86 -7.13 -17.47 -0.09
C SER A 86 -8.47 -16.92 0.44
N LEU A 87 -9.37 -17.84 0.80
CA LEU A 87 -10.59 -17.48 1.53
C LEU A 87 -10.23 -16.90 2.91
N PRO A 88 -11.11 -16.07 3.51
CA PRO A 88 -10.90 -15.57 4.87
C PRO A 88 -10.73 -16.71 5.87
N ASP A 89 -9.69 -16.62 6.69
CA ASP A 89 -9.40 -17.53 7.79
C ASP A 89 -8.88 -16.76 9.02
N ALA A 90 -8.43 -17.47 10.06
CA ALA A 90 -7.93 -16.87 11.30
C ALA A 90 -6.39 -16.71 11.33
N MET A 91 -5.70 -16.93 10.21
CA MET A 91 -4.24 -16.88 10.14
C MET A 91 -3.75 -15.44 9.96
N ILE A 92 -3.51 -14.74 11.06
CA ILE A 92 -3.12 -13.32 11.04
C ILE A 92 -1.70 -13.04 10.48
N TYR A 93 -0.87 -14.08 10.31
CA TYR A 93 0.50 -13.97 9.80
C TYR A 93 0.69 -14.54 8.39
N ASP A 94 -0.32 -15.21 7.85
CA ASP A 94 -0.24 -15.85 6.54
C ASP A 94 -1.24 -15.19 5.58
N PHE A 95 -0.76 -14.82 4.40
CA PHE A 95 -1.59 -14.28 3.35
C PHE A 95 -1.03 -14.77 2.02
N ASN A 96 -1.56 -15.89 1.56
CA ASN A 96 -1.14 -16.47 0.29
C ASN A 96 -1.93 -15.84 -0.85
N ALA A 97 -1.30 -14.93 -1.57
CA ALA A 97 -1.93 -14.23 -2.68
C ALA A 97 -0.98 -13.94 -3.83
N ARG A 98 -1.58 -13.68 -4.98
CA ARG A 98 -0.89 -13.10 -6.14
C ARG A 98 -1.72 -11.97 -6.72
N MET A 99 -1.03 -11.01 -7.30
CA MET A 99 -1.63 -9.91 -8.04
C MET A 99 -1.28 -10.05 -9.52
N VAL A 100 -2.28 -10.00 -10.39
CA VAL A 100 -2.08 -9.78 -11.82
C VAL A 100 -2.08 -8.27 -12.05
N PHE A 101 -0.92 -7.73 -12.40
CA PHE A 101 -0.69 -6.29 -12.61
C PHE A 101 -0.05 -6.05 -13.97
N GLU A 102 -0.68 -5.24 -14.83
CA GLU A 102 -0.20 -5.01 -16.21
C GLU A 102 0.12 -6.32 -16.99
N GLY A 103 -0.68 -7.37 -16.75
CA GLY A 103 -0.49 -8.69 -17.36
C GLY A 103 0.64 -9.53 -16.77
N LYS A 104 1.29 -9.08 -15.68
CA LYS A 104 2.34 -9.83 -14.97
C LYS A 104 1.81 -10.38 -13.65
N ASP A 105 2.20 -11.60 -13.34
CA ASP A 105 2.00 -12.20 -12.02
C ASP A 105 3.02 -11.66 -11.03
N VAL A 106 2.53 -11.07 -9.94
CA VAL A 106 3.30 -10.51 -8.84
C VAL A 106 2.93 -11.27 -7.56
N PRO A 107 3.87 -11.99 -6.92
CA PRO A 107 3.60 -12.62 -5.63
C PRO A 107 3.39 -11.53 -4.56
N LEU A 108 2.46 -11.78 -3.64
CA LEU A 108 2.17 -10.91 -2.51
C LEU A 108 2.54 -11.59 -1.20
#